data_AF-A0A9E1ZQ14-F1
#
_entry.id   AF-A0A9E1ZQ14-F1
#
_cell.length_a   1.000
_cell.length_b   1.000
_cell.length_c   1.000
_cell.angle_alpha   90.00
_cell.angle_beta   90.00
_cell.angle_gamma   90.00
#
_symmetry.space_group_name_H-M   'P 1'
#
loop_
_entity.id
_entity.type
_entity.pdbx_description
1 polymer ?
#
loop_
_entity_poly.entity_id
_entity_poly.type
_entity_poly.pdbx_seq_one_letter_code
_entity_poly.pdbx_strand_id
1 'polypeptide(L)'
;MSYCIYIGKHLCQGGYAFLAGYGDEPSSHWLEIVPSRSHPDNTMITVGVTNKADFPGQLTQIPQVARTAKYIAAHYSYYKGLPAPLINGGLNEHHVAVRDVWSPSRR
;
A
#
# COMPACT_ATOMS: atom_id res chain seq x y z
N MET A 1 12.40 -6.93 7.72
CA MET A 1 12.07 -5.87 8.71
C MET A 1 11.41 -4.71 7.98
N SER A 2 10.36 -4.10 8.55
CA SER A 2 9.70 -2.92 7.97
C SER A 2 9.58 -1.80 9.01
N TYR A 3 9.77 -0.55 8.58
CA TYR A 3 9.56 0.62 9.43
C TYR A 3 9.03 1.81 8.61
N CYS A 4 8.29 2.68 9.30
CA CYS A 4 7.77 3.93 8.76
C CYS A 4 8.27 5.10 9.59
N ILE A 5 8.55 6.21 8.91
CA ILE A 5 9.02 7.45 9.49
C ILE A 5 8.03 8.53 9.06
N TYR A 6 7.44 9.21 10.04
CA TYR A 6 6.61 10.38 9.83
C TYR A 6 7.25 11.60 10.48
N ILE A 7 7.34 12.69 9.72
CA ILE A 7 7.79 13.99 10.23
C ILE A 7 6.69 15.01 9.94
N GLY A 8 6.12 15.57 11.02
CA GLY A 8 5.06 16.56 10.92
C GLY A 8 5.56 17.87 10.31
N LYS A 9 4.68 18.57 9.58
CA LYS A 9 5.03 19.79 8.82
C LYS A 9 5.70 20.90 9.65
N HIS A 10 5.37 21.00 10.93
CA HIS A 10 5.93 22.02 11.84
C HIS A 10 7.36 21.72 12.30
N LEU A 11 7.86 20.52 12.01
CA LEU A 11 9.23 20.09 12.28
C LEU A 11 10.12 20.21 11.03
N CYS A 12 9.57 20.68 9.90
CA CYS A 12 10.26 20.78 8.62
C CYS A 12 10.40 22.25 8.21
N GLN A 13 11.63 22.66 7.85
CA GLN A 13 11.90 24.03 7.38
C GLN A 13 11.00 24.47 6.20
N GLY A 14 10.63 23.53 5.32
CA GLY A 14 9.78 23.80 4.17
C GLY A 14 8.26 23.81 4.44
N GLY A 15 7.82 23.49 5.66
CA GLY A 15 6.39 23.44 5.98
C GLY A 15 5.61 22.26 5.36
N TYR A 16 6.30 21.24 4.84
CA TYR A 16 5.71 20.00 4.33
C TYR A 16 5.92 18.85 5.30
N ALA A 17 4.98 17.90 5.33
CA ALA A 17 5.16 16.65 6.08
C ALA A 17 5.92 15.63 5.24
N PHE A 18 6.72 14.78 5.89
CA PHE A 18 7.36 13.62 5.24
C PHE A 18 6.71 12.33 5.75
N LEU A 19 6.43 11.43 4.81
CA LEU A 19 6.08 10.05 5.09
C LEU A 19 7.02 9.15 4.28
N ALA A 20 7.84 8.37 4.99
CA ALA A 20 8.82 7.49 4.41
C ALA A 20 8.72 6.10 5.04
N GLY A 21 9.32 5.11 4.41
CA GLY A 21 9.52 3.83 5.04
C GLY A 21 10.50 2.96 4.30
N TYR A 22 10.89 1.88 4.97
CA TYR A 22 11.83 0.89 4.47
C TYR A 22 11.24 -0.49 4.70
N GLY A 23 11.46 -1.38 3.75
CA GLY A 23 11.17 -2.81 3.86
C GLY A 23 12.39 -3.57 3.39
N ASP A 24 12.86 -4.50 4.21
CA ASP A 24 13.90 -5.45 3.83
C ASP A 24 13.24 -6.65 3.12
N GLU A 25 13.08 -6.51 1.80
CA GLU A 25 12.36 -7.44 0.93
C GLU A 25 13.12 -7.60 -0.40
N PRO A 26 13.67 -8.80 -0.72
CA PRO A 26 14.39 -9.01 -1.96
C PRO A 26 13.41 -9.05 -3.16
N SER A 27 13.23 -7.90 -3.83
CA SER A 27 12.34 -7.77 -4.99
C SER A 27 12.66 -6.60 -5.91
N SER A 28 12.12 -6.69 -7.13
CA SER A 28 12.09 -5.56 -8.06
C SER A 28 11.05 -4.56 -7.61
N HIS A 29 11.40 -3.27 -7.71
CA HIS A 29 10.53 -2.16 -7.37
C HIS A 29 10.35 -1.26 -8.59
N TRP A 30 9.14 -0.72 -8.75
CA TRP A 30 8.86 0.28 -9.80
C TRP A 30 7.81 1.28 -9.32
N LEU A 31 7.82 2.45 -9.97
CA LEU A 31 6.78 3.46 -9.78
C LEU A 31 5.77 3.33 -10.91
N GLU A 32 4.49 3.35 -10.55
CA GLU A 32 3.38 3.36 -11.49
C GLU A 32 2.45 4.53 -11.21
N ILE A 33 2.08 5.27 -12.25
CA ILE A 33 1.00 6.25 -12.18
C ILE A 33 -0.28 5.57 -12.67
N VAL A 34 -1.18 5.32 -11.74
CA VAL A 34 -2.46 4.67 -12.00
C VAL A 34 -3.53 5.74 -12.21
N PRO A 35 -4.23 5.75 -13.35
CA PRO A 35 -5.30 6.70 -13.61
C PRO A 35 -6.50 6.45 -12.68
N SER A 36 -7.32 7.47 -12.47
CA SER A 36 -8.62 7.31 -11.81
C SER A 36 -9.47 6.32 -12.60
N ARG A 37 -10.16 5.39 -11.93
CA ARG A 37 -11.01 4.39 -12.58
C ARG A 37 -12.39 4.37 -11.96
N SER A 38 -13.41 4.20 -12.79
CA SER A 38 -14.74 3.80 -12.34
C SER A 38 -14.83 2.28 -12.38
N HIS A 39 -15.58 1.70 -11.44
CA HIS A 39 -15.79 0.26 -11.32
C HIS A 39 -17.29 -0.07 -11.45
N PRO A 40 -17.65 -1.19 -12.09
CA PRO A 40 -19.04 -1.66 -12.13
C PRO A 40 -19.63 -1.88 -10.73
N ASP A 41 -20.95 -1.76 -10.62
CA ASP A 41 -21.67 -2.07 -9.39
C ASP A 41 -21.39 -3.50 -8.92
N ASN A 42 -21.29 -3.67 -7.60
CA ASN A 42 -20.98 -4.96 -6.95
C ASN A 42 -19.62 -5.57 -7.34
N THR A 43 -18.70 -4.78 -7.92
CA THR A 43 -17.31 -5.22 -8.09
C THR A 43 -16.71 -5.55 -6.73
N MET A 44 -16.03 -6.69 -6.64
CA MET A 44 -15.34 -7.16 -5.43
C MET A 44 -13.83 -7.21 -5.66
N ILE A 45 -13.06 -6.96 -4.61
CA ILE A 45 -11.61 -7.16 -4.61
C ILE A 45 -11.21 -8.21 -3.59
N THR A 46 -10.19 -8.99 -3.92
CA THR A 46 -9.59 -9.97 -3.02
C THR A 46 -8.58 -9.27 -2.11
N VAL A 47 -8.73 -9.47 -0.80
CA VAL A 47 -7.84 -8.96 0.24
C VAL A 47 -7.42 -10.08 1.18
N GLY A 48 -6.45 -9.80 2.04
CA GLY A 48 -5.90 -10.76 3.00
C GLY A 48 -4.71 -11.52 2.44
N VAL A 49 -4.36 -12.63 3.09
CA VAL A 49 -3.18 -13.44 2.77
C VAL A 49 -3.51 -14.92 2.93
N THR A 50 -2.70 -15.78 2.31
CA THR A 50 -2.80 -17.24 2.44
C THR A 50 -1.98 -17.76 3.61
N ASN A 51 -2.05 -19.06 3.88
CA ASN A 51 -1.21 -19.74 4.87
C ASN A 51 0.29 -19.77 4.53
N LYS A 52 0.70 -19.32 3.34
CA LYS A 52 2.10 -19.22 2.93
C LYS A 52 2.77 -17.94 3.41
N ALA A 53 2.01 -16.92 3.82
CA ALA A 53 2.56 -15.68 4.33
C ALA A 53 3.19 -15.89 5.71
N ASP A 54 4.17 -15.06 6.05
CA ASP A 54 4.86 -15.15 7.35
C ASP A 54 3.92 -14.83 8.52
N PHE A 55 2.83 -14.09 8.26
CA PHE A 55 1.66 -14.01 9.13
C PHE A 55 0.45 -14.61 8.40
N PRO A 56 0.15 -15.90 8.62
CA PRO A 56 -0.96 -16.58 7.96
C PRO A 56 -2.30 -15.90 8.19
N GLY A 57 -3.16 -15.95 7.18
CA GLY A 57 -4.51 -15.42 7.22
C GLY A 57 -5.41 -16.15 6.24
N GLN A 58 -6.53 -15.51 5.90
CA GLN A 58 -7.47 -16.01 4.90
C GLN A 58 -7.71 -14.93 3.84
N LEU A 59 -7.81 -15.37 2.59
CA LEU A 59 -8.27 -14.51 1.51
C LEU A 59 -9.78 -14.29 1.68
N THR A 60 -10.21 -13.03 1.54
CA THR A 60 -11.62 -12.65 1.59
C THR A 60 -11.92 -11.67 0.46
N GLN A 61 -13.20 -11.47 0.17
CA GLN A 61 -13.66 -10.50 -0.81
C GLN A 61 -14.33 -9.33 -0.11
N ILE A 62 -13.96 -8.11 -0.48
CA ILE A 62 -14.61 -6.88 -0.03
C ILE A 62 -15.12 -6.06 -1.22
N PRO A 63 -16.17 -5.24 -1.04
CA PRO A 63 -16.64 -4.37 -2.11
C PRO A 63 -15.56 -3.38 -2.59
N GLN A 64 -15.49 -3.20 -3.90
CA GLN A 64 -14.70 -2.14 -4.53
C GLN A 64 -15.46 -0.82 -4.51
N VAL A 65 -14.75 0.29 -4.34
CA VAL A 65 -15.35 1.62 -4.44
C VAL A 65 -15.74 1.94 -5.88
N ALA A 66 -16.84 2.66 -6.07
CA ALA A 66 -17.34 2.99 -7.41
C ALA A 66 -16.34 3.79 -8.25
N ARG A 67 -15.51 4.63 -7.61
CA ARG A 67 -14.45 5.38 -8.27
C ARG A 67 -13.19 5.45 -7.42
N THR A 68 -12.04 5.20 -8.04
CA THR A 68 -10.72 5.41 -7.46
C THR A 68 -10.13 6.73 -7.96
N ALA A 69 -9.39 7.42 -7.09
CA ALA A 69 -8.59 8.58 -7.46
C ALA A 69 -7.40 8.17 -8.33
N LYS A 70 -6.86 9.09 -9.13
CA LYS A 70 -5.54 8.93 -9.73
C LYS A 70 -4.47 8.92 -8.63
N TYR A 71 -3.49 8.04 -8.73
CA TYR A 71 -2.39 7.96 -7.76
C TYR A 71 -1.07 7.51 -8.39
N ILE A 72 0.03 7.86 -7.74
CA ILE A 72 1.34 7.25 -7.98
C ILE A 72 1.64 6.28 -6.84
N ALA A 73 2.13 5.09 -7.16
CA ALA A 73 2.44 4.05 -6.19
C ALA A 73 3.79 3.38 -6.47
N ALA A 74 4.46 2.99 -5.40
CA ALA A 74 5.61 2.10 -5.46
C ALA A 74 5.12 0.65 -5.34
N HIS A 75 5.28 -0.10 -6.43
CA HIS A 75 4.95 -1.52 -6.49
C HIS A 75 6.19 -2.37 -6.32
N TYR A 76 6.00 -3.60 -5.84
CA TYR A 76 7.08 -4.57 -5.69
C TYR A 76 6.64 -5.99 -6.01
N SER A 77 7.61 -6.82 -6.44
CA SER A 77 7.37 -8.16 -6.98
C SER A 77 7.40 -9.30 -5.98
N TYR A 78 7.68 -9.05 -4.69
CA TYR A 78 7.60 -10.08 -3.66
C TYR A 78 6.17 -10.19 -3.15
N TYR A 79 5.56 -11.38 -3.21
CA TYR A 79 4.16 -11.58 -2.80
C TYR A 79 3.92 -12.95 -2.15
N LYS A 80 4.78 -13.37 -1.22
CA LYS A 80 4.68 -14.70 -0.59
C LYS A 80 3.34 -14.90 0.15
N GLY A 81 2.38 -15.48 -0.56
CA GLY A 81 1.03 -15.71 -0.06
C GLY A 81 0.09 -14.50 -0.11
N LEU A 82 0.48 -13.38 -0.74
CA LEU A 82 -0.36 -12.19 -0.92
C LEU A 82 -0.85 -12.06 -2.39
N PRO A 83 -1.97 -11.38 -2.66
CA PRO A 83 -2.40 -11.06 -4.02
C PRO A 83 -1.42 -10.09 -4.70
N ALA A 84 -0.78 -10.51 -5.79
CA ALA A 84 0.18 -9.68 -6.54
C ALA A 84 -0.53 -8.70 -7.50
N PRO A 85 0.11 -7.57 -7.86
CA PRO A 85 1.34 -7.01 -7.27
C PRO A 85 1.06 -6.27 -5.96
N LEU A 86 2.06 -6.18 -5.08
CA LEU A 86 1.93 -5.44 -3.82
C LEU A 86 2.32 -3.99 -3.98
N ILE A 87 1.68 -3.14 -3.16
CA ILE A 87 1.90 -1.69 -3.12
C ILE A 87 2.49 -1.35 -1.76
N ASN A 88 3.67 -0.75 -1.79
CA ASN A 88 4.42 -0.37 -0.60
C ASN A 88 3.94 0.99 -0.05
N GLY A 89 3.50 1.88 -0.94
CA GLY A 89 2.98 3.19 -0.59
C GLY A 89 2.70 4.01 -1.83
N GLY A 90 2.15 5.21 -1.64
CA GLY A 90 1.78 6.09 -2.74
C GLY A 90 1.19 7.42 -2.30
N LEU A 91 0.85 8.25 -3.29
CA LEU A 91 0.23 9.56 -3.15
C LEU A 91 -0.86 9.71 -4.21
N ASN A 92 -2.06 10.13 -3.81
CA ASN A 92 -3.15 10.38 -4.76
C ASN A 92 -3.27 11.87 -5.15
N GLU A 93 -4.13 12.15 -6.14
CA GLU A 93 -4.43 13.49 -6.64
C GLU A 93 -5.10 14.43 -5.61
N HIS A 94 -5.50 13.89 -4.45
CA HIS A 94 -6.05 14.64 -3.33
C HIS A 94 -5.03 14.87 -2.20
N HIS A 95 -3.74 14.66 -2.48
CA HIS A 95 -2.64 14.84 -1.55
C HIS A 95 -2.69 13.93 -0.31
N VAL A 96 -3.32 12.76 -0.43
CA VAL A 96 -3.31 11.72 0.62
C VAL A 96 -2.16 10.76 0.35
N ALA A 97 -1.18 10.74 1.26
CA ALA A 97 -0.05 9.82 1.22
C ALA A 97 -0.31 8.59 2.10
N VAL A 98 0.10 7.41 1.64
CA VAL A 98 0.01 6.15 2.39
C VAL A 98 1.35 5.42 2.34
N ARG A 99 1.73 4.82 3.46
CA ARG A 99 2.84 3.86 3.56
C ARG A 99 2.32 2.62 4.28
N ASP A 100 2.37 1.49 3.60
CA ASP A 100 2.05 0.20 4.21
C ASP A 100 3.23 -0.27 5.08
N VAL A 101 2.95 -0.82 6.26
CA VAL A 101 4.01 -1.27 7.18
C VAL A 101 3.65 -2.64 7.67
N TRP A 102 4.47 -3.62 7.30
CA TRP A 102 4.37 -4.93 7.89
C TRP A 102 4.80 -4.86 9.35
N SER A 103 3.92 -5.23 10.28
CA SER A 103 4.21 -5.22 11.71
C SER A 103 3.60 -6.43 12.42
N PRO A 104 4.39 -7.20 13.20
CA PRO A 104 3.88 -8.30 14.00
C PRO A 104 3.31 -7.83 15.36
N SER A 105 3.13 -6.53 15.58
CA SER A 105 2.75 -5.94 16.88
C SER A 105 1.36 -6.33 17.41
N ARG A 106 0.57 -7.13 16.68
CA ARG A 106 -0.73 -7.64 17.14
C ARG A 106 -0.66 -9.01 17.83
N ARG A 107 0.53 -9.42 18.28
CA ARG A 107 0.71 -10.60 19.15
C ARG A 107 0.38 -10.27 20.60
#